data_AF-A0A4V5MJS1-F1
#
_entry.id   AF-A0A4V5MJS1-F1
#
_cell.length_a   1.000
_cell.length_b   1.000
_cell.length_c   1.000
_cell.angle_alpha   90.00
_cell.angle_beta   90.00
_cell.angle_gamma   90.00
#
_symmetry.space_group_name_H-M   'P 1'
#
loop_
_entity.id
_entity.type
_entity.pdbx_description
1 polymer ?
#
loop_
_entity_poly.entity_id
_entity_poly.type
_entity_poly.pdbx_seq_one_letter_code
_entity_poly.pdbx_strand_id
1 'polypeptide(L)'
;MGPSGVAVRDRLKHLTPQDEKVLRLVGEYLGHLASRDLAARCRDGLEHSTDTWAARKRELTAESSSRWAGSITKATHDQWALSRRCQLAHIQGLEAGVRTLTHRLSQPIGERGAKRAPGGYRSKGEWFHKSRRLATLEQRLDEARADRESGVVHVVRGGRRLLKNRHNLAAAKLTETEWRQRWEVERWFLQADGESG
;
A
#
# COMPACT_ATOMS: atom_id res chain seq x y z
N MET A 1 -20.89 -0.61 26.76
CA MET A 1 -21.05 -1.27 25.45
C MET A 1 -21.18 -0.18 24.41
N GLY A 2 -20.19 0.00 23.53
CA GLY A 2 -20.27 1.00 22.45
C GLY A 2 -21.20 0.50 21.34
N PRO A 3 -21.82 1.41 20.56
CA PRO A 3 -22.70 1.02 19.47
C PRO A 3 -21.94 0.13 18.47
N SER A 4 -22.50 -1.06 18.19
CA SER A 4 -22.03 -1.89 17.09
C SER A 4 -22.35 -1.16 15.80
N GLY A 5 -21.35 -0.52 15.19
CA GLY A 5 -21.53 0.22 13.95
C GLY A 5 -22.08 -0.69 12.86
N VAL A 6 -23.36 -0.50 12.51
CA VAL A 6 -23.99 -1.18 11.36
C VAL A 6 -23.53 -0.45 10.11
N ALA A 7 -22.78 -1.14 9.24
CA ALA A 7 -22.45 -0.62 7.93
C ALA A 7 -23.56 -1.02 6.94
N VAL A 8 -24.37 -0.05 6.50
CA VAL A 8 -25.34 -0.25 5.42
C VAL A 8 -24.68 0.13 4.10
N ARG A 9 -24.72 -0.79 3.12
CA ARG A 9 -24.26 -0.53 1.76
C ARG A 9 -25.46 -0.46 0.84
N ASP A 10 -25.63 0.67 0.17
CA ASP A 10 -26.64 0.86 -0.88
C ASP A 10 -25.98 1.40 -2.15
N ARG A 11 -26.74 1.45 -3.24
CA ARG A 11 -26.35 2.05 -4.52
C ARG A 11 -27.13 3.33 -4.71
N LEU A 12 -26.46 4.37 -5.19
CA LEU A 12 -27.13 5.57 -5.69
C LEU A 12 -27.94 5.18 -6.94
N LYS A 13 -29.26 5.38 -6.87
CA LYS A 13 -30.20 5.13 -7.98
C LYS A 13 -30.71 6.47 -8.50
N HIS A 14 -31.14 6.48 -9.77
CA HIS A 14 -31.77 7.65 -10.41
C HIS A 14 -30.89 8.92 -10.41
N LEU A 15 -29.57 8.77 -10.52
CA LEU A 15 -28.67 9.92 -10.69
C LEU A 15 -28.96 10.62 -12.01
N THR A 16 -29.12 11.94 -11.95
CA THR A 16 -29.15 12.76 -13.16
C THR A 16 -27.73 12.91 -13.71
N PRO A 17 -27.58 13.32 -14.99
CA PRO A 17 -26.26 13.65 -15.54
C PRO A 17 -25.52 14.73 -14.73
N GLN A 18 -26.26 15.64 -14.08
CA GLN A 18 -25.70 16.67 -13.23
C GLN A 18 -25.18 16.09 -11.90
N ASP A 19 -25.90 15.16 -11.28
CA ASP A 19 -25.45 14.50 -10.05
C ASP A 19 -24.17 13.71 -10.29
N GLU A 20 -24.11 12.97 -11.40
CA GLU A 20 -22.89 12.27 -11.80
C GLU A 20 -21.72 13.26 -11.94
N LYS A 21 -21.92 14.36 -12.67
CA LYS A 21 -20.88 15.38 -12.84
C LYS A 21 -20.36 15.90 -11.50
N VAL A 22 -21.25 16.22 -10.56
CA VAL A 22 -20.87 16.68 -9.22
C VAL A 22 -20.09 15.61 -8.47
N LEU A 23 -20.56 14.37 -8.45
CA LEU A 23 -19.87 13.27 -7.76
C LEU A 23 -18.46 13.03 -8.30
N ARG A 24 -18.27 13.12 -9.62
CA ARG A 24 -16.93 13.00 -10.24
C ARG A 24 -16.02 14.14 -9.81
N LEU A 25 -16.48 15.39 -9.90
CA LEU A 25 -15.71 16.57 -9.53
C LEU A 25 -15.31 16.56 -8.04
N VAL A 26 -16.26 16.24 -7.16
CA VAL A 26 -15.99 16.16 -5.71
C VAL A 26 -15.06 14.99 -5.40
N GLY A 27 -15.32 13.82 -5.99
CA GLY A 27 -14.49 12.63 -5.79
C GLY A 27 -13.03 12.84 -6.22
N GLU A 28 -12.83 13.50 -7.37
CA GLU A 28 -11.51 13.88 -7.87
C GLU A 28 -10.82 14.89 -6.95
N TYR A 29 -11.51 15.97 -6.59
CA TYR A 29 -10.97 17.03 -5.74
C TYR A 29 -10.55 16.49 -4.37
N LEU A 30 -11.43 15.78 -3.67
CA LEU A 30 -11.11 15.17 -2.38
C LEU A 30 -10.04 14.07 -2.52
N GLY A 31 -10.01 13.36 -3.65
CA GLY A 31 -8.96 12.39 -3.99
C GLY A 31 -7.57 13.04 -4.11
N HIS A 32 -7.50 14.22 -4.71
CA HIS A 32 -6.29 15.04 -4.77
C HIS A 32 -5.83 15.47 -3.37
N LEU A 33 -6.74 16.03 -2.56
CA LEU A 33 -6.46 16.43 -1.18
C LEU A 33 -5.92 15.26 -0.35
N ALA A 34 -6.56 14.10 -0.43
CA ALA A 34 -6.12 12.90 0.27
C ALA A 34 -4.78 12.36 -0.22
N SER A 35 -4.45 12.53 -1.50
CA SER A 35 -3.13 12.16 -2.03
C SER A 35 -2.04 13.09 -1.49
N ARG A 36 -2.31 14.40 -1.42
CA ARG A 36 -1.40 15.40 -0.84
C ARG A 36 -1.19 15.16 0.65
N ASP A 37 -2.28 14.90 1.37
CA ASP A 37 -2.25 14.60 2.79
C ASP A 37 -1.51 13.30 3.10
N LEU A 38 -1.70 12.24 2.30
CA LEU A 38 -0.92 11.00 2.44
C LEU A 38 0.58 11.27 2.25
N ALA A 39 0.96 12.09 1.28
CA ALA A 39 2.35 12.45 1.07
C ALA A 39 2.94 13.19 2.29
N ALA A 40 2.18 14.11 2.89
CA ALA A 40 2.57 14.76 4.14
C ALA A 40 2.70 13.75 5.29
N ARG A 41 1.69 12.87 5.48
CA ARG A 41 1.75 11.83 6.50
C ARG A 41 2.94 10.89 6.34
N CYS A 42 3.30 10.53 5.10
CA CYS A 42 4.48 9.71 4.85
C CYS A 42 5.77 10.44 5.24
N ARG A 43 5.86 11.76 5.02
CA ARG A 43 6.99 12.58 5.44
C ARG A 43 7.12 12.69 6.96
N ASP A 44 6.01 12.70 7.71
CA ASP A 44 6.04 12.67 9.17
C ASP A 44 6.75 11.40 9.71
N GLY A 45 6.82 10.32 8.92
CA GLY A 45 7.50 9.09 9.31
C GLY A 45 7.04 8.58 10.68
N LEU A 46 8.02 8.39 11.58
CA LEU A 46 7.81 7.97 12.97
C LEU A 46 7.48 9.15 13.93
N GLU A 47 7.70 10.39 13.51
CA GLU A 47 7.53 11.60 14.33
C GLU A 47 6.08 12.10 14.37
N HIS A 48 5.15 11.30 13.84
CA HIS A 48 3.73 11.62 13.85
C HIS A 48 3.19 11.81 15.26
N SER A 49 2.51 12.93 15.49
CA SER A 49 1.91 13.29 16.77
C SER A 49 0.48 13.81 16.61
N THR A 50 -0.19 14.04 17.74
CA THR A 50 -1.49 14.73 17.78
C THR A 50 -1.41 16.14 17.21
N ASP A 51 -0.26 16.81 17.35
CA ASP A 51 -0.06 18.18 16.85
C ASP A 51 0.11 18.20 15.33
N THR A 52 0.92 17.29 14.77
CA THR A 52 1.06 17.17 13.32
C THR A 52 -0.25 16.70 12.68
N TRP A 53 -1.00 15.82 13.36
CA TRP A 53 -2.36 15.47 12.97
C TRP A 53 -3.27 16.70 12.92
N ALA A 54 -3.31 17.49 13.99
CA ALA A 54 -4.18 18.66 14.10
C ALA A 54 -3.82 19.73 13.05
N ALA A 55 -2.53 19.94 12.77
CA ALA A 55 -2.07 20.85 11.73
C ALA A 55 -2.56 20.43 10.34
N ARG A 56 -2.30 19.17 9.93
CA ARG A 56 -2.78 18.64 8.64
C ARG A 56 -4.31 18.73 8.50
N LYS A 57 -5.04 18.39 9.57
CA LYS A 57 -6.52 18.50 9.57
C LYS A 57 -6.98 19.95 9.41
N ARG A 58 -6.31 20.93 10.04
CA ARG A 58 -6.63 22.36 9.90
C ARG A 58 -6.40 22.85 8.47
N GLU A 59 -5.28 22.50 7.85
CA GLU A 59 -4.99 22.81 6.45
C GLU A 59 -6.07 22.26 5.50
N LEU A 60 -6.40 20.97 5.65
CA LEU A 60 -7.46 20.35 4.85
C LEU A 60 -8.85 20.95 5.10
N THR A 61 -9.12 21.41 6.33
CA THR A 61 -10.40 22.04 6.66
C THR A 61 -10.57 23.36 5.92
N ALA A 62 -9.50 24.13 5.73
CA ALA A 62 -9.55 25.38 4.97
C ALA A 62 -9.88 25.16 3.47
N GLU A 63 -9.50 23.99 2.93
CA GLU A 63 -9.73 23.62 1.53
C GLU A 63 -10.98 22.75 1.30
N SER A 64 -11.64 22.32 2.38
CA SER A 64 -12.79 21.42 2.32
C SER A 64 -13.77 21.70 3.46
N SER A 65 -14.30 20.66 4.11
CA SER A 65 -15.08 20.78 5.34
C SER A 65 -14.35 20.07 6.47
N SER A 66 -14.65 20.44 7.72
CA SER A 66 -14.06 19.79 8.89
C SER A 66 -14.30 18.27 8.91
N ARG A 67 -15.43 17.82 8.36
CA ARG A 67 -15.81 16.40 8.25
C ARG A 67 -14.96 15.67 7.21
N TRP A 68 -14.83 16.22 6.01
CA TRP A 68 -13.97 15.63 4.98
C TRP A 68 -12.50 15.66 5.39
N ALA A 69 -12.03 16.75 5.98
CA ALA A 69 -10.68 16.83 6.53
C ALA A 69 -10.43 15.74 7.58
N GLY A 70 -11.40 15.50 8.48
CA GLY A 70 -11.35 14.41 9.45
C GLY A 70 -11.24 13.02 8.79
N SER A 71 -12.10 12.71 7.83
CA SER A 71 -12.07 11.42 7.14
C SER A 71 -10.83 11.23 6.29
N ILE A 72 -10.33 12.28 5.63
CA ILE A 72 -9.09 12.23 4.86
C ILE A 72 -7.90 11.94 5.78
N THR A 73 -7.70 12.75 6.83
CA THR A 73 -6.56 12.57 7.75
C THR A 73 -6.56 11.20 8.42
N LYS A 74 -7.75 10.68 8.76
CA LYS A 74 -7.91 9.31 9.25
C LYS A 74 -7.56 8.26 8.21
N ALA A 75 -8.13 8.35 7.02
CA ALA A 75 -7.89 7.37 5.96
C ALA A 75 -6.42 7.31 5.56
N THR A 76 -5.73 8.45 5.45
CA THR A 76 -4.31 8.49 5.08
C THR A 76 -3.41 7.96 6.20
N HIS A 77 -3.74 8.24 7.46
CA HIS A 77 -3.05 7.63 8.61
C HIS A 77 -3.25 6.11 8.64
N ASP A 78 -4.48 5.64 8.47
CA ASP A 78 -4.81 4.20 8.42
C ASP A 78 -4.06 3.51 7.27
N GLN A 79 -3.93 4.18 6.11
CA GLN A 79 -3.18 3.69 4.95
C GLN A 79 -1.67 3.60 5.22
N TRP A 80 -1.09 4.59 5.91
CA TRP A 80 0.30 4.54 6.36
C TRP A 80 0.51 3.38 7.35
N ALA A 81 -0.37 3.23 8.33
CA ALA A 81 -0.31 2.16 9.33
C ALA A 81 -0.46 0.76 8.70
N LEU A 82 -1.36 0.61 7.72
CA LEU A 82 -1.49 -0.61 6.95
C LEU A 82 -0.19 -0.94 6.22
N SER A 83 0.43 0.06 5.61
CA SER A 83 1.68 -0.12 4.86
C SER A 83 2.84 -0.54 5.77
N ARG A 84 2.91 -0.03 7.01
CA ARG A 84 3.84 -0.50 8.06
C ARG A 84 3.63 -1.97 8.43
N ARG A 85 2.38 -2.44 8.49
CA ARG A 85 2.08 -3.85 8.74
C ARG A 85 2.47 -4.74 7.56
N CYS A 86 2.15 -4.31 6.35
CA CYS A 86 2.55 -5.03 5.13
C CYS A 86 4.08 -5.11 4.99
N GLN A 87 4.80 -4.04 5.34
CA GLN A 87 6.26 -4.02 5.36
C GLN A 87 6.84 -5.05 6.34
N LEU A 88 6.28 -5.16 7.55
CA LEU A 88 6.69 -6.19 8.51
C LEU A 88 6.48 -7.60 7.97
N ALA A 89 5.30 -7.88 7.40
CA ALA A 89 5.02 -9.18 6.78
C ALA A 89 5.96 -9.47 5.60
N HIS A 90 6.33 -8.45 4.83
CA HIS A 90 7.30 -8.58 3.74
C HIS A 90 8.69 -8.95 4.26
N ILE A 91 9.18 -8.27 5.30
CA ILE A 91 10.45 -8.57 5.98
C ILE A 91 10.45 -10.02 6.47
N GLN A 92 9.41 -10.45 7.17
CA GLN A 92 9.29 -11.83 7.67
C GLN A 92 9.34 -12.86 6.53
N GLY A 93 8.71 -12.55 5.39
CA GLY A 93 8.78 -13.38 4.18
C GLY A 93 10.18 -13.44 3.58
N LEU A 94 10.90 -12.32 3.53
CA LEU A 94 12.28 -12.26 3.07
C LEU A 94 13.21 -13.06 3.98
N GLU A 95 13.09 -12.90 5.30
CA GLU A 95 13.87 -13.64 6.28
C GLU A 95 13.64 -15.16 6.17
N ALA A 96 12.39 -15.59 6.02
CA ALA A 96 12.07 -17.01 5.80
C ALA A 96 12.70 -17.54 4.50
N GLY A 97 12.68 -16.73 3.44
CA GLY A 97 13.34 -17.03 2.18
C GLY A 97 14.86 -17.16 2.32
N VAL A 98 15.52 -16.20 2.97
CA VAL A 98 16.96 -16.18 3.25
C VAL A 98 17.35 -17.41 4.07
N ARG A 99 16.64 -17.69 5.18
CA ARG A 99 16.89 -18.88 6.02
C ARG A 99 16.80 -20.17 5.21
N THR A 100 15.75 -20.31 4.39
CA THR A 100 15.55 -21.51 3.58
C THR A 100 16.67 -21.70 2.55
N LEU A 101 17.05 -20.64 1.84
CA LEU A 101 18.11 -20.71 0.83
C LEU A 101 19.47 -20.98 1.48
N THR A 102 19.80 -20.28 2.56
CA THR A 102 21.05 -20.47 3.32
C THR A 102 21.19 -21.92 3.77
N HIS A 103 20.15 -22.48 4.38
CA HIS A 103 20.15 -23.87 4.79
C HIS A 103 20.40 -24.82 3.61
N ARG A 104 19.62 -24.73 2.53
CA ARG A 104 19.75 -25.65 1.39
C ARG A 104 21.08 -25.51 0.63
N LEU A 105 21.66 -24.30 0.58
CA LEU A 105 22.96 -24.06 -0.05
C LEU A 105 24.12 -24.66 0.76
N SER A 106 23.95 -24.78 2.09
CA SER A 106 24.95 -25.41 2.98
C SER A 106 25.00 -26.94 2.88
N GLN A 107 23.98 -27.57 2.29
CA GLN A 107 23.92 -29.02 2.13
C GLN A 107 24.60 -29.47 0.83
N PRO A 108 25.27 -30.63 0.81
CA PRO A 108 25.74 -31.28 -0.41
C PRO A 108 24.70 -31.33 -1.53
N ILE A 109 25.16 -31.11 -2.76
CA ILE A 109 24.31 -31.19 -3.96
C ILE A 109 23.75 -32.61 -4.10
N GLY A 110 22.44 -32.70 -4.30
CA GLY A 110 21.71 -33.97 -4.41
C GLY A 110 21.37 -34.63 -3.07
N GLU A 111 21.80 -34.07 -1.94
CA GLU A 111 21.47 -34.62 -0.63
C GLU A 111 19.97 -34.54 -0.36
N ARG A 112 19.40 -35.66 0.10
CA ARG A 112 17.99 -35.74 0.47
C ARG A 112 17.76 -35.05 1.80
N GLY A 113 16.66 -34.31 1.88
CA GLY A 113 16.21 -33.71 3.13
C GLY A 113 15.71 -34.74 4.14
N ALA A 114 15.66 -34.33 5.39
CA ALA A 114 14.97 -35.04 6.45
C ALA A 114 13.47 -34.67 6.49
N LYS A 115 12.68 -35.37 7.31
CA LYS A 115 11.23 -35.17 7.44
C LYS A 115 10.80 -33.72 7.74
N ARG A 116 11.68 -32.90 8.31
CA ARG A 116 11.41 -31.49 8.71
C ARG A 116 12.36 -30.46 8.08
N ALA A 117 13.29 -30.88 7.23
CA ALA A 117 14.31 -29.99 6.68
C ALA A 117 14.62 -30.36 5.22
N PRO A 118 14.55 -29.39 4.28
CA PRO A 118 14.86 -29.66 2.88
C PRO A 118 16.37 -29.87 2.70
N GLY A 119 16.74 -30.87 1.90
CA GLY A 119 18.14 -31.14 1.57
C GLY A 119 18.69 -30.17 0.50
N GLY A 120 19.85 -30.53 -0.03
CA GLY A 120 20.55 -29.75 -1.04
C GLY A 120 19.77 -29.56 -2.34
N TYR A 121 20.31 -28.71 -3.21
CA TYR A 121 19.78 -28.55 -4.57
C TYR A 121 20.14 -29.73 -5.46
N ARG A 122 19.33 -29.97 -6.51
CA ARG A 122 19.48 -31.17 -7.34
C ARG A 122 20.73 -31.16 -8.20
N SER A 123 21.22 -29.98 -8.57
CA SER A 123 22.36 -29.82 -9.47
C SER A 123 23.20 -28.59 -9.14
N LYS A 124 24.42 -28.54 -9.67
CA LYS A 124 25.30 -27.36 -9.61
C LYS A 124 24.67 -26.12 -10.23
N GLY A 125 23.95 -26.28 -11.35
CA GLY A 125 23.26 -25.18 -12.01
C GLY A 125 22.13 -24.60 -11.14
N GLU A 126 21.29 -25.46 -10.56
CA GLU A 126 20.25 -25.00 -9.63
C GLU A 126 20.88 -24.32 -8.41
N TRP A 127 21.91 -24.92 -7.82
CA TRP A 127 22.65 -24.34 -6.70
C TRP A 127 23.17 -22.93 -7.03
N PHE A 128 23.79 -22.75 -8.20
CA PHE A 128 24.31 -21.44 -8.62
C PHE A 128 23.21 -20.39 -8.80
N HIS A 129 22.09 -20.74 -9.41
CA HIS A 129 20.97 -19.79 -9.51
C HIS A 129 20.39 -19.43 -8.13
N LYS A 130 20.40 -20.37 -7.19
CA LYS A 130 19.87 -20.16 -5.84
C LYS A 130 20.83 -19.36 -4.96
N SER A 131 22.14 -19.49 -5.13
CA SER A 131 23.12 -18.63 -4.45
C SER A 131 23.00 -17.17 -4.90
N ARG A 132 22.82 -16.92 -6.21
CA ARG A 132 22.53 -15.56 -6.70
C ARG A 132 21.21 -15.01 -6.19
N ARG A 133 20.18 -15.86 -6.11
CA ARG A 133 18.89 -15.48 -5.52
C ARG A 133 19.03 -15.13 -4.04
N LEU A 134 19.86 -15.86 -3.28
CA LEU A 134 20.13 -15.57 -1.87
C LEU A 134 20.67 -14.14 -1.72
N ALA A 135 21.74 -13.79 -2.44
CA ALA A 135 22.30 -12.44 -2.40
C ALA A 135 21.26 -11.34 -2.73
N THR A 136 20.37 -11.59 -3.70
CA THR A 136 19.28 -10.65 -4.01
C THR A 136 18.25 -10.54 -2.88
N LEU A 137 17.94 -11.64 -2.17
CA LEU A 137 17.00 -11.60 -1.05
C LEU A 137 17.61 -10.94 0.19
N GLU A 138 18.91 -11.12 0.43
CA GLU A 138 19.65 -10.45 1.51
C GLU A 138 19.67 -8.95 1.29
N GLN A 139 20.05 -8.47 0.10
CA GLN A 139 20.00 -7.04 -0.22
C GLN A 139 18.60 -6.44 0.00
N ARG A 140 17.56 -7.11 -0.49
CA ARG A 140 16.16 -6.65 -0.31
C ARG A 140 15.73 -6.65 1.16
N LEU A 141 16.24 -7.60 1.96
CA LEU A 141 15.94 -7.66 3.37
C LEU A 141 16.57 -6.48 4.10
N ASP A 142 17.81 -6.14 3.77
CA ASP A 142 18.52 -5.00 4.34
C ASP A 142 17.83 -3.68 3.99
N GLU A 143 17.48 -3.48 2.71
CA GLU A 143 16.69 -2.33 2.25
C GLU A 143 15.36 -2.22 3.01
N ALA A 144 14.59 -3.31 3.09
CA ALA A 144 13.30 -3.30 3.76
C ALA A 144 13.40 -3.04 5.27
N ARG A 145 14.47 -3.51 5.92
CA ARG A 145 14.77 -3.23 7.34
C ARG A 145 15.14 -1.77 7.54
N ALA A 146 16.01 -1.21 6.71
CA ALA A 146 16.39 0.19 6.75
C ALA A 146 15.18 1.12 6.56
N ASP A 147 14.31 0.83 5.59
CA ASP A 147 13.05 1.56 5.40
C ASP A 147 12.16 1.48 6.65
N ARG A 148 12.06 0.29 7.27
CA ARG A 148 11.22 0.10 8.45
C ARG A 148 11.74 0.88 9.66
N GLU A 149 13.05 0.86 9.87
CA GLU A 149 13.72 1.59 10.95
C GLU A 149 13.57 3.10 10.77
N SER A 150 13.75 3.60 9.54
CA SER A 150 13.65 5.02 9.21
C SER A 150 12.22 5.57 9.10
N GLY A 151 11.19 4.74 9.27
CA GLY A 151 9.80 5.22 9.15
C GLY A 151 9.26 5.28 7.72
N VAL A 152 10.08 4.94 6.72
CA VAL A 152 9.73 5.06 5.30
C VAL A 152 8.74 3.99 4.88
N VAL A 153 7.69 4.41 4.17
CA VAL A 153 6.69 3.54 3.56
C VAL A 153 6.50 3.86 2.09
N HIS A 154 6.40 2.81 1.26
CA HIS A 154 6.17 2.94 -0.18
C HIS A 154 4.71 2.68 -0.50
N VAL A 155 3.92 3.76 -0.63
CA VAL A 155 2.47 3.70 -0.77
C VAL A 155 2.03 4.33 -2.09
N VAL A 156 1.08 3.69 -2.78
CA VAL A 156 0.52 4.19 -4.04
C VAL A 156 -1.00 4.23 -3.93
N ARG A 157 -1.58 5.44 -3.91
CA ARG A 157 -3.02 5.62 -4.15
C ARG A 157 -3.34 5.28 -5.61
N GLY A 158 -4.47 4.62 -5.85
CA GLY A 158 -4.85 4.13 -7.18
C GLY A 158 -4.31 2.73 -7.52
N GLY A 159 -3.54 2.13 -6.62
CA GLY A 159 -3.07 0.76 -6.73
C GLY A 159 -1.74 0.62 -7.49
N ARG A 160 -0.78 -0.08 -6.86
CA ARG A 160 0.55 -0.32 -7.43
C ARG A 160 0.51 -1.06 -8.78
N ARG A 161 -0.46 -1.94 -9.00
CA ARG A 161 -0.63 -2.66 -10.27
C ARG A 161 -0.97 -1.69 -11.41
N LEU A 162 -1.88 -0.76 -11.17
CA LEU A 162 -2.28 0.21 -12.20
C LEU A 162 -1.12 1.12 -12.56
N LEU A 163 -0.35 1.61 -11.58
CA LEU A 163 0.89 2.34 -11.82
C LEU A 163 1.87 1.54 -12.71
N LYS A 164 2.13 0.27 -12.39
CA LYS A 164 3.04 -0.58 -13.18
C LYS A 164 2.56 -0.80 -14.62
N ASN A 165 1.26 -0.95 -14.82
CA ASN A 165 0.67 -1.12 -16.15
C ASN A 165 0.90 0.08 -17.06
N ARG A 166 1.14 1.29 -16.52
CA ARG A 166 1.42 2.50 -17.32
C ARG A 166 2.60 2.35 -18.27
N HIS A 167 3.59 1.55 -17.89
CA HIS A 167 4.78 1.29 -18.69
C HIS A 167 4.61 0.12 -19.66
N ASN A 168 3.51 -0.65 -19.56
CA ASN A 168 3.26 -1.87 -20.33
C ASN A 168 1.78 -1.97 -20.73
N LEU A 169 1.23 -0.90 -21.31
CA LEU A 169 -0.19 -0.77 -21.60
C LEU A 169 -0.71 -1.86 -22.56
N ALA A 170 0.06 -2.20 -23.59
CA ALA A 170 -0.29 -3.26 -24.54
C ALA A 170 -0.44 -4.63 -23.86
N ALA A 171 0.51 -5.00 -22.99
CA ALA A 171 0.44 -6.24 -22.21
C ALA A 171 -0.74 -6.24 -21.22
N ALA A 172 -1.09 -5.06 -20.69
CA ALA A 172 -2.25 -4.86 -19.83
C ALA A 172 -3.59 -4.75 -20.58
N LYS A 173 -3.58 -4.76 -21.93
CA LYS A 173 -4.74 -4.54 -22.80
C LYS A 173 -5.51 -3.26 -22.45
N LEU A 174 -4.77 -2.17 -22.27
CA LEU A 174 -5.31 -0.84 -21.99
C LEU A 174 -4.77 0.17 -23.00
N THR A 175 -5.60 1.11 -23.40
CA THR A 175 -5.13 2.38 -23.99
C THR A 175 -4.65 3.33 -22.88
N GLU A 176 -3.91 4.38 -23.26
CA GLU A 176 -3.50 5.40 -22.28
C GLU A 176 -4.72 6.12 -21.67
N THR A 177 -5.73 6.43 -22.48
CA THR A 177 -6.95 7.13 -22.01
C THR A 177 -7.71 6.30 -21.00
N GLU A 178 -7.94 5.01 -21.28
CA GLU A 178 -8.60 4.10 -20.35
C GLU A 178 -7.79 3.92 -19.06
N TRP A 179 -6.46 3.82 -19.18
CA TRP A 179 -5.58 3.77 -18.02
C TRP A 179 -5.72 5.02 -17.17
N ARG A 180 -5.70 6.21 -17.79
CA ARG A 180 -5.78 7.50 -17.09
C ARG A 180 -7.10 7.65 -16.35
N GLN A 181 -8.20 7.32 -17.02
CA GLN A 181 -9.53 7.34 -16.41
C GLN A 181 -9.60 6.39 -15.20
N ARG A 182 -9.11 5.15 -15.33
CA ARG A 182 -9.07 4.22 -14.19
C ARG A 182 -8.16 4.74 -13.08
N TRP A 183 -7.03 5.33 -13.43
CA TRP A 183 -6.06 5.86 -12.48
C TRP A 183 -6.62 7.02 -11.66
N GLU A 184 -7.40 7.90 -12.27
CA GLU A 184 -8.15 8.95 -11.58
C GLU A 184 -9.25 8.38 -10.68
N VAL A 185 -10.10 7.50 -11.22
CA VAL A 185 -11.23 6.90 -10.48
C VAL A 185 -10.77 6.12 -9.25
N GLU A 186 -9.72 5.30 -9.36
CA GLU A 186 -9.17 4.54 -8.23
C GLU A 186 -8.54 5.43 -7.15
N ARG A 187 -8.36 6.72 -7.43
CA ARG A 187 -7.86 7.73 -6.47
C ARG A 187 -8.93 8.68 -5.98
N TRP A 188 -10.16 8.57 -6.47
CA TRP A 188 -11.26 9.34 -5.91
C TRP A 188 -11.42 9.04 -4.42
N PHE A 189 -11.93 10.03 -3.71
CA PHE A 189 -12.24 9.91 -2.30
C PHE A 189 -13.59 10.57 -2.07
N LEU A 190 -14.53 9.83 -1.49
CA LEU A 190 -15.84 10.37 -1.17
C LEU A 190 -16.35 9.70 0.10
N GLN A 191 -15.73 10.06 1.22
CA GLN A 191 -16.10 9.60 2.55
C GLN A 191 -16.16 10.79 3.50
N ALA A 192 -17.21 10.86 4.30
CA ALA A 192 -17.33 11.75 5.44
C ALA A 192 -17.88 10.93 6.60
N ASP A 193 -17.14 10.85 7.69
CA ASP A 193 -17.58 10.10 8.87
C ASP A 193 -18.65 10.90 9.62
N GLY A 194 -19.57 10.18 10.25
CA GLY A 194 -20.54 10.71 11.22
C GLY A 194 -19.82 11.32 12.42
N GLU A 195 -20.33 12.42 12.96
CA GLU A 195 -19.98 12.76 14.35
C GLU A 195 -20.60 11.69 15.24
N SER A 196 -19.79 11.10 16.13
CA SER A 196 -20.36 10.41 17.27
C SER A 196 -20.91 11.52 18.16
N GLY A 197 -22.21 11.79 18.05
CA GLY A 197 -22.92 12.68 18.98
C GLY A 197 -22.83 12.19 20.41
#